data_AF-A0A673AAC5-F1
#
_entry.id   AF-A0A673AAC5-F1
#
_cell.length_a   1.000
_cell.length_b   1.000
_cell.length_c   1.000
_cell.angle_alpha   90.00
_cell.angle_beta   90.00
_cell.angle_gamma   90.00
#
_symmetry.space_group_name_H-M   'P 1'
#
loop_
_entity.id
_entity.type
_entity.pdbx_description
1 polymer ?
#
loop_
_entity_poly.entity_id
_entity_poly.type
_entity_poly.pdbx_seq_one_letter_code
_entity_poly.pdbx_strand_id
1 'polypeptide(L)'
;MLWSAKKSKCVICDTYVPLLQDTQLLPNQVVGEQQSLTVIKKLLAIAVSGITYLRGLFPKKAYGTKHVEDQKVMILREEHSCPGATEIVQW
;
A
#
# COMPACT_ATOMS: atom_id res chain seq x y z
N MET A 1 -47.53 -1.06 -9.85
CA MET A 1 -47.07 -1.55 -11.16
C MET A 1 -46.09 -0.55 -11.73
N LEU A 2 -44.93 -1.05 -12.15
CA LEU A 2 -43.94 -0.46 -13.06
C LEU A 2 -43.31 0.89 -12.68
N TRP A 3 -42.00 0.87 -12.40
CA TRP A 3 -41.04 1.63 -13.20
C TRP A 3 -39.67 0.93 -13.18
N SER A 4 -39.19 0.58 -14.36
CA SER A 4 -37.89 -0.04 -14.60
C SER A 4 -36.75 0.96 -14.36
N ALA A 5 -35.65 0.51 -13.79
CA ALA A 5 -34.36 1.19 -13.95
C ALA A 5 -33.26 0.15 -14.26
N LYS A 6 -32.73 0.28 -15.47
CA LYS A 6 -31.57 -0.44 -16.01
C LYS A 6 -30.42 -0.46 -15.01
N LYS A 7 -30.03 -1.65 -14.53
CA LYS A 7 -28.66 -1.86 -14.06
C LYS A 7 -27.79 -2.20 -15.27
N SER A 8 -27.09 -1.18 -15.74
CA SER A 8 -25.98 -1.33 -16.70
C SER A 8 -24.97 -2.30 -16.09
N LYS A 9 -24.77 -3.44 -16.77
CA LYS A 9 -23.69 -4.36 -16.45
C LYS A 9 -22.40 -3.76 -16.99
N CYS A 10 -21.52 -3.30 -16.11
CA CYS A 10 -20.11 -3.13 -16.49
C CYS A 10 -19.44 -4.49 -16.30
N VAL A 11 -19.07 -5.09 -17.43
CA VAL A 11 -18.41 -6.39 -17.53
C VAL A 11 -16.91 -6.16 -17.44
N ILE A 12 -16.34 -6.36 -16.26
CA ILE A 12 -14.97 -6.87 -16.09
C ILE A 12 -15.03 -7.91 -14.96
N CYS A 13 -15.21 -9.16 -15.42
CA CYS A 13 -14.79 -10.45 -14.86
C CYS A 13 -14.27 -10.47 -13.40
N ASP A 14 -15.00 -11.10 -12.49
CA ASP A 14 -14.92 -12.55 -12.16
C ASP A 14 -13.65 -12.96 -11.39
N THR A 15 -13.56 -12.53 -10.13
CA THR A 15 -13.05 -13.44 -9.08
C THR A 15 -13.70 -13.09 -7.74
N TYR A 16 -14.57 -13.97 -7.24
CA TYR A 16 -15.04 -13.94 -5.86
C TYR A 16 -13.90 -14.53 -4.99
N VAL A 17 -12.94 -13.70 -4.59
CA VAL A 17 -11.92 -14.08 -3.59
C VAL A 17 -12.34 -13.48 -2.26
N PRO A 18 -12.41 -14.27 -1.16
CA PRO A 18 -12.81 -13.75 0.13
C PRO A 18 -11.91 -12.56 0.48
N LEU A 19 -12.52 -11.46 0.94
CA LEU A 19 -11.88 -10.26 1.47
C LEU A 19 -10.98 -10.62 2.67
N LEU A 20 -9.83 -11.24 2.41
CA LEU A 20 -8.83 -11.57 3.42
C LEU A 20 -7.92 -10.36 3.55
N GLN A 21 -8.39 -9.44 4.41
CA GLN A 21 -7.63 -8.38 5.05
C GLN A 21 -6.76 -7.58 4.10
N ASP A 22 -7.44 -6.75 3.31
CA ASP A 22 -6.83 -5.60 2.69
C ASP A 22 -6.30 -4.70 3.82
N THR A 23 -5.01 -4.86 4.17
CA THR A 23 -4.32 -3.94 5.05
C THR A 23 -4.10 -2.69 4.21
N GLN A 24 -5.16 -1.87 4.10
CA GLN A 24 -5.22 -0.66 3.30
C GLN A 24 -4.06 0.26 3.68
N LEU A 25 -2.98 0.14 2.90
CA LEU A 25 -1.80 0.99 3.05
C LEU A 25 -2.13 2.41 2.63
N LEU A 26 -3.18 2.66 1.85
CA LEU A 26 -3.66 4.01 1.52
C LEU A 26 -5.18 4.04 1.65
N PRO A 27 -5.79 5.10 2.20
CA PRO A 27 -7.25 5.21 2.27
C PRO A 27 -7.85 5.42 0.87
N ASN A 28 -8.92 4.68 0.55
CA ASN A 28 -9.66 4.75 -0.73
C ASN A 28 -10.30 6.11 -1.05
N GLN A 29 -10.43 7.03 -0.08
CA GLN A 29 -10.92 8.39 -0.30
C GLN A 29 -10.15 9.40 0.57
N VAL A 30 -9.78 10.54 -0.04
CA VAL A 30 -9.12 11.65 0.63
C VAL A 30 -10.13 12.79 0.75
N VAL A 31 -10.81 12.87 1.90
CA VAL A 31 -11.91 13.83 2.12
C VAL A 31 -11.48 15.02 2.99
N GLY A 32 -10.32 14.93 3.68
CA GLY A 32 -9.81 16.00 4.55
C GLY A 32 -8.28 16.08 4.65
N GLU A 33 -7.78 17.19 5.16
CA GLU A 33 -6.34 17.50 5.23
C GLU A 33 -5.53 16.45 6.00
N GLN A 34 -6.06 15.93 7.12
CA GLN A 34 -5.39 14.88 7.91
C GLN A 34 -5.26 13.56 7.15
N GLN A 35 -6.21 13.25 6.27
CA GLN A 35 -6.15 12.06 5.42
C GLN A 35 -5.13 12.26 4.30
N SER A 36 -5.06 13.46 3.71
CA SER A 36 -4.05 13.82 2.70
C SER A 36 -2.63 13.67 3.26
N LEU A 37 -2.39 14.19 4.47
CA LEU A 37 -1.11 14.03 5.16
C LEU A 37 -0.74 12.55 5.35
N THR A 38 -1.71 11.74 5.77
CA THR A 38 -1.49 10.31 6.00
C THR A 38 -1.18 9.57 4.69
N VAL A 39 -1.87 9.89 3.60
CA VAL A 39 -1.63 9.34 2.27
C VAL A 39 -0.21 9.67 1.80
N ILE A 40 0.19 10.94 1.90
CA ILE A 40 1.53 11.38 1.46
C ILE A 40 2.63 10.71 2.28
N LYS A 41 2.48 10.62 3.60
CA LYS A 41 3.44 9.93 4.48
C LYS A 41 3.61 8.46 4.07
N LYS A 42 2.51 7.76 3.84
CA LYS A 42 2.55 6.34 3.45
C LYS A 42 3.07 6.14 2.03
N LEU A 43 2.72 7.02 1.09
CA LEU A 43 3.24 7.00 -0.28
C LEU A 43 4.76 7.22 -0.29
N LEU A 44 5.24 8.18 0.49
CA LEU A 44 6.68 8.45 0.64
C LEU A 44 7.41 7.22 1.19
N ALA A 45 6.87 6.58 2.24
CA ALA A 45 7.45 5.36 2.81
C ALA A 45 7.54 4.22 1.78
N ILE A 46 6.50 4.03 0.95
CA ILE A 46 6.50 3.04 -0.13
C ILE A 46 7.57 3.37 -1.18
N ALA A 47 7.65 4.63 -1.62
CA ALA A 47 8.60 5.07 -2.63
C ALA A 47 10.06 4.90 -2.17
N VAL A 48 10.39 5.39 -0.98
CA VAL A 48 11.73 5.27 -0.39
C VAL A 48 12.11 3.80 -0.18
N SER A 49 11.17 2.98 0.29
CA SER A 49 11.38 1.55 0.45
C SER A 49 11.64 0.84 -0.89
N GLY A 50 10.87 1.17 -1.94
CA GLY A 50 11.06 0.64 -3.27
C GLY A 50 12.41 1.02 -3.88
N ILE A 51 12.80 2.30 -3.79
CA ILE A 51 14.09 2.81 -4.30
C ILE A 51 15.25 2.12 -3.58
N THR A 52 15.24 2.10 -2.24
CA THR A 52 16.33 1.53 -1.45
C THR A 52 16.47 0.02 -1.68
N TYR A 53 15.35 -0.68 -1.90
CA TYR A 53 15.33 -2.11 -2.23
C TYR A 53 15.95 -2.39 -3.60
N LEU A 54 15.50 -1.67 -4.63
CA LEU A 54 16.00 -1.83 -6.00
C LEU A 54 17.48 -1.46 -6.13
N ARG A 55 17.93 -0.48 -5.34
CA ARG A 55 19.34 -0.07 -5.27
C ARG A 55 20.19 -0.98 -4.40
N GLY A 56 19.59 -1.86 -3.60
CA GLY A 56 20.30 -2.76 -2.69
C GLY A 56 21.03 -2.04 -1.55
N LEU A 57 20.51 -0.89 -1.08
CA LEU A 57 21.14 -0.12 0.00
C LEU A 57 21.11 -0.86 1.34
N PHE A 58 20.04 -1.62 1.58
CA PHE A 58 19.88 -2.43 2.79
C PHE A 58 19.73 -3.91 2.43
N PRO A 59 20.08 -4.84 3.35
CA PRO A 59 19.93 -6.25 3.11
C PRO A 59 18.45 -6.63 3.03
N LYS A 60 18.11 -7.69 2.26
CA LYS A 60 16.72 -8.12 2.02
C LYS A 60 15.90 -8.36 3.30
N LYS A 61 16.56 -8.74 4.40
CA LYS A 61 15.96 -8.94 5.73
C LYS A 61 15.37 -7.66 6.35
N ALA A 62 15.88 -6.50 5.99
CA ALA A 62 15.35 -5.20 6.42
C ALA A 62 14.05 -4.83 5.69
N TYR A 63 13.62 -5.62 4.69
CA TYR A 63 12.39 -5.38 3.95
C TYR A 63 11.31 -6.40 4.28
N GLY A 64 10.07 -5.94 4.31
CA GLY A 64 8.86 -6.75 4.34
C GLY A 64 8.10 -6.62 3.04
N THR A 65 7.32 -7.65 2.71
CA THR A 65 6.38 -7.59 1.60
C THR A 65 5.01 -7.15 2.10
N LYS A 66 4.38 -6.22 1.38
CA LYS A 66 2.96 -5.86 1.52
C LYS A 66 2.31 -5.82 0.13
N HIS A 67 0.99 -5.86 0.09
CA HIS A 67 0.21 -5.71 -1.14
C HIS A 67 -0.58 -4.41 -1.06
N VAL A 68 -0.64 -3.67 -2.16
CA VAL A 68 -1.46 -2.48 -2.37
C VAL A 68 -2.18 -2.68 -3.69
N GLU A 69 -3.52 -2.77 -3.68
CA GLU A 69 -4.31 -2.91 -4.91
C GLU A 69 -3.74 -3.99 -5.86
N ASP A 70 -3.46 -5.17 -5.31
CA ASP A 70 -2.84 -6.33 -6.01
C ASP A 70 -1.37 -6.19 -6.43
N GLN A 71 -0.73 -5.03 -6.21
CA GLN A 71 0.69 -4.85 -6.45
C GLN A 71 1.52 -5.18 -5.20
N LYS A 72 2.50 -6.08 -5.39
CA LYS A 72 3.48 -6.42 -4.35
C LYS A 72 4.51 -5.30 -4.18
N VAL A 73 4.55 -4.71 -2.99
CA VAL A 73 5.52 -3.67 -2.61
C VAL A 73 6.48 -4.15 -1.53
N MET A 74 7.70 -3.62 -1.58
CA MET A 74 8.72 -3.83 -0.55
C MET A 74 8.70 -2.64 0.40
N ILE A 75 8.51 -2.92 1.69
CA ILE A 75 8.42 -1.93 2.76
C ILE A 75 9.62 -2.10 3.68
N LEU A 76 10.38 -1.04 3.87
CA LEU A 76 11.48 -1.02 4.82
C LEU A 76 10.91 -1.17 6.23
N ARG A 77 11.54 -2.02 7.03
CA ARG A 77 11.17 -2.29 8.42
C ARG A 77 12.33 -1.93 9.32
N GLU A 78 12.00 -1.57 10.54
CA GLU A 78 12.98 -1.45 11.61
C GLU A 78 13.70 -2.79 11.78
N GLU A 79 15.03 -2.76 11.73
CA GLU A 79 15.86 -3.96 11.80
C GLU A 79 17.06 -3.67 12.68
N HIS A 80 17.13 -4.35 13.84
CA HIS A 80 18.17 -4.12 14.84
C HIS A 80 19.60 -4.30 14.34
N SER A 81 19.77 -5.05 13.25
CA SER A 81 21.08 -5.31 12.67
C SER A 81 21.50 -4.26 11.63
N CYS A 82 20.62 -3.33 11.28
CA CYS A 82 20.81 -2.32 10.24
C CYS A 82 20.27 -0.99 10.80
N PRO A 83 21.02 -0.30 11.67
CA PRO A 83 20.58 0.94 12.29
C PRO A 83 20.20 2.02 11.27
N GLY A 84 20.85 2.04 10.09
CA GLY A 84 20.49 2.96 9.01
C GLY A 84 19.11 2.69 8.39
N ALA A 85 18.61 1.44 8.43
CA ALA A 85 17.23 1.15 8.02
C ALA A 85 16.23 1.65 9.07
N THR A 86 16.56 1.48 10.35
CA THR A 86 15.77 1.99 11.49
C THR A 86 15.63 3.51 11.46
N GLU A 87 16.72 4.24 11.20
CA GLU A 87 16.71 5.70 11.13
C GLU A 87 15.74 6.22 10.05
N ILE A 88 15.69 5.56 8.88
CA ILE A 88 14.79 5.94 7.79
C ILE A 88 13.33 5.61 8.12
N VAL A 89 13.05 4.53 8.84
CA VAL A 89 11.69 4.13 9.21
C VAL A 89 11.09 5.06 10.28
N GLN A 90 11.93 5.68 11.11
CA GLN A 90 11.51 6.58 12.19
C GLN A 90 11.22 8.03 11.74
N TRP A 91 11.56 8.37 10.49
CA TRP A 91 11.38 9.71 9.91
C TRP A 91 9.93 9.95 9.45
#